data_AF-A0A7G8XCQ0-F1
#
_entry.id   AF-A0A7G8XCQ0-F1
#
_cell.length_a   1.000
_cell.length_b   1.000
_cell.length_c   1.000
_cell.angle_alpha   90.00
_cell.angle_beta   90.00
_cell.angle_gamma   90.00
#
_symmetry.space_group_name_H-M   'P 1'
#
loop_
_entity.id
_entity.type
_entity.pdbx_description
1 polymer ?
#
loop_
_entity_poly.entity_id
_entity_poly.type
_entity_poly.pdbx_seq_one_letter_code
_entity_poly.pdbx_strand_id
1 'polypeptide(L)'
;MSKKIFNAQVMESNSHLFRCPICASGMVMEDKSRLVCVDNHSFDLSKNGYVNLAPQAHVTKYDKSLFEARKTVMSSGFFNQVLEFITHKVREHIEGREQAFILDAGCGEGTHLSAILSQLPSKTTGIGIDLAKEGITAAAKEYPGSIWSVADLANCPFQESQFDVILNILSPANYAEFTRLLKPNGMFVKAVPESGYLKELRAVFYDDEERTDDTDPVARFAQHYDAVTTERITYVFPLSSGLLAPLIRMTPLTWGASEEKIEEALGMDIQNITIDFTVISGVKRVE
;
A
#
# COMPACT_ATOMS: atom_id res chain seq x y z
N MET A 1 9.43 25.93 -4.83
CA MET A 1 8.96 25.00 -5.87
C MET A 1 7.64 24.39 -5.40
N SER A 2 6.60 24.28 -6.24
CA SER A 2 5.32 23.70 -5.79
C SER A 2 5.45 22.18 -5.61
N LYS A 3 4.67 21.58 -4.70
CA LYS A 3 4.63 20.12 -4.51
C LYS A 3 4.35 19.37 -5.83
N LYS A 4 3.49 19.94 -6.69
CA LYS A 4 3.22 19.42 -8.04
C LYS A 4 4.49 19.31 -8.88
N ILE A 5 5.27 20.39 -8.97
CA ILE A 5 6.49 20.43 -9.79
C ILE A 5 7.51 19.41 -9.27
N PHE A 6 7.65 19.29 -7.95
CA PHE A 6 8.56 18.33 -7.36
C PHE A 6 8.15 16.88 -7.68
N ASN A 7 6.87 16.53 -7.52
CA ASN A 7 6.36 15.21 -7.89
C ASN A 7 6.53 14.94 -9.40
N ALA A 8 6.29 15.95 -10.25
CA ALA A 8 6.50 15.82 -11.69
C ALA A 8 7.98 15.58 -12.05
N GLN A 9 8.93 16.24 -11.38
CA GLN A 9 10.37 16.01 -11.60
C GLN A 9 10.81 14.60 -11.18
N VAL A 10 10.30 14.11 -10.05
CA VAL A 10 10.57 12.72 -9.62
C VAL A 10 10.00 11.74 -10.66
N MET A 11 8.78 11.97 -11.14
CA MET A 11 8.16 11.11 -12.16
C MET A 11 8.88 11.20 -13.52
N GLU A 12 9.32 12.39 -13.94
CA GLU A 12 10.10 12.61 -15.17
C GLU A 12 11.42 11.83 -15.14
N SER A 13 12.17 11.96 -14.05
CA SER A 13 13.46 11.30 -13.85
C SER A 13 13.35 9.77 -13.85
N ASN A 14 12.15 9.26 -13.58
CA ASN A 14 11.85 7.84 -13.48
C ASN A 14 10.78 7.39 -14.49
N SER A 15 10.60 8.13 -15.59
CA SER A 15 9.58 7.84 -16.60
C SER A 15 9.79 6.48 -17.28
N HIS A 16 11.04 6.01 -17.36
CA HIS A 16 11.41 4.67 -17.84
C HIS A 16 10.71 3.52 -17.10
N LEU A 17 10.26 3.74 -15.86
CA LEU A 17 9.50 2.75 -15.09
C LEU A 17 8.14 2.47 -15.71
N PHE A 18 7.55 3.44 -16.42
CA PHE A 18 6.15 3.38 -16.83
C PHE A 18 5.93 2.63 -18.14
N ARG A 19 4.76 1.99 -18.18
CA ARG A 19 4.22 1.29 -19.34
C ARG A 19 2.81 1.80 -19.60
N CYS A 20 2.50 2.09 -20.87
CA CYS A 20 1.18 2.53 -21.27
C CYS A 20 0.14 1.44 -20.93
N PRO A 21 -0.94 1.76 -20.19
CA PRO A 21 -1.96 0.77 -19.84
C PRO A 21 -2.80 0.33 -21.05
N ILE A 22 -2.70 1.01 -22.20
CA ILE A 22 -3.49 0.73 -23.41
C ILE A 22 -2.69 -0.13 -24.39
N CYS A 23 -1.46 0.27 -24.75
CA CYS A 23 -0.66 -0.39 -25.78
C CYS A 23 0.58 -1.11 -25.26
N ALA A 24 0.83 -1.09 -23.95
CA ALA A 24 2.00 -1.68 -23.31
C ALA A 24 3.37 -1.08 -23.73
N SER A 25 3.41 -0.03 -24.54
CA SER A 25 4.64 0.68 -24.90
C SER A 25 5.21 1.49 -23.73
N GLY A 26 6.53 1.76 -23.74
CA GLY A 26 7.17 2.68 -22.81
C GLY A 26 6.57 4.08 -22.86
N MET A 27 6.68 4.81 -21.75
CA MET A 27 6.17 6.17 -21.63
C MET A 27 7.27 7.16 -21.27
N VAL A 28 7.12 8.39 -21.74
CA VAL A 28 7.98 9.52 -21.40
C VAL A 28 7.15 10.65 -20.81
N MET A 29 7.77 11.45 -19.95
CA MET A 29 7.14 12.68 -19.46
C MET A 29 7.31 13.79 -20.50
N GLU A 30 6.22 14.48 -20.83
CA GLU A 30 6.25 15.70 -21.62
C GLU A 30 5.84 16.91 -20.76
N ASP A 31 6.59 18.00 -20.90
CA ASP A 31 6.33 19.30 -20.26
C ASP A 31 6.10 19.23 -18.75
N LYS A 32 6.64 18.20 -18.06
CA LYS A 32 6.41 17.92 -16.63
C LYS A 32 4.92 17.89 -16.26
N SER A 33 4.07 17.48 -17.21
CA SER A 33 2.62 17.63 -17.09
C SER A 33 1.83 16.42 -17.54
N ARG A 34 2.40 15.55 -18.38
CA ARG A 34 1.71 14.36 -18.89
C ARG A 34 2.70 13.24 -19.22
N LEU A 35 2.26 12.00 -19.04
CA LEU A 35 2.96 10.82 -19.57
C LEU A 35 2.38 10.46 -20.94
N VAL A 36 3.25 10.25 -21.93
CA VAL A 36 2.87 9.94 -23.30
C VAL A 36 3.64 8.73 -23.81
N CYS A 37 2.98 7.84 -24.55
CA CYS A 37 3.63 6.73 -25.23
C CYS A 37 3.81 7.00 -26.74
N VAL A 38 4.54 6.13 -27.43
CA VAL A 38 4.81 6.25 -28.88
C VAL A 38 3.56 6.27 -29.76
N ASP A 39 2.46 5.69 -29.29
CA ASP A 39 1.16 5.69 -29.99
C ASP A 39 0.29 6.92 -29.64
N ASN A 40 0.87 7.92 -28.98
CA ASN A 40 0.23 9.16 -28.55
C ASN A 40 -0.91 9.01 -27.52
N HIS A 41 -0.99 7.88 -26.81
CA HIS A 41 -1.82 7.81 -25.60
C HIS A 41 -1.21 8.71 -24.52
N SER A 42 -2.02 9.61 -23.97
CA SER A 42 -1.58 10.66 -23.05
C SER A 42 -2.35 10.62 -21.74
N PHE A 43 -1.65 10.82 -20.63
CA PHE A 43 -2.21 10.81 -19.27
C PHE A 43 -1.69 12.01 -18.48
N ASP A 44 -2.58 12.93 -18.17
CA ASP A 44 -2.22 14.18 -17.49
C ASP A 44 -1.92 13.95 -16.00
N LEU A 45 -0.94 14.69 -15.49
CA LEU A 45 -0.68 14.81 -14.06
C LEU A 45 -1.72 15.73 -13.44
N SER A 46 -2.25 15.28 -12.30
CA SER A 46 -3.19 16.05 -11.51
C SER A 46 -2.54 17.32 -10.93
N LYS A 47 -3.36 18.20 -10.36
CA LYS A 47 -2.87 19.37 -9.62
C LYS A 47 -1.95 19.04 -8.44
N ASN A 48 -2.00 17.80 -7.92
CA ASN A 48 -1.13 17.32 -6.84
C ASN A 48 0.06 16.51 -7.38
N GLY A 49 0.18 16.30 -8.70
CA GLY A 49 1.32 15.64 -9.33
C GLY A 49 1.28 14.10 -9.34
N TYR A 50 0.11 13.48 -9.14
CA TYR A 50 -0.10 12.05 -9.42
C TYR A 50 -0.63 11.87 -10.85
N VAL A 51 -0.52 10.66 -11.40
CA VAL A 51 -1.08 10.29 -12.71
C VAL A 51 -2.16 9.21 -12.57
N ASN A 52 -3.27 9.33 -13.31
CA ASN A 52 -4.30 8.29 -13.34
C ASN A 52 -4.12 7.41 -14.58
N LEU A 53 -3.73 6.16 -14.38
CA LEU A 53 -3.50 5.14 -15.41
C LEU A 53 -4.57 4.03 -15.38
N ALA A 54 -5.61 4.18 -14.55
CA ALA A 54 -6.79 3.33 -14.52
C ALA A 54 -8.08 4.17 -14.59
N PRO A 55 -8.31 4.96 -15.67
CA PRO A 55 -9.46 5.86 -15.75
C PRO A 55 -10.81 5.13 -15.80
N GLN A 56 -10.80 3.85 -16.18
CA GLN A 56 -12.00 3.00 -16.21
C GLN A 56 -12.33 2.35 -14.85
N ALA A 57 -11.45 2.49 -13.85
CA ALA A 57 -11.72 1.97 -12.52
C ALA A 57 -12.99 2.60 -11.95
N HIS A 58 -13.92 1.75 -11.51
CA HIS A 58 -15.15 2.22 -10.88
C HIS A 58 -14.84 3.02 -9.62
N VAL A 59 -15.67 4.03 -9.35
CA VAL A 59 -15.62 4.80 -8.10
C VAL A 59 -15.72 3.82 -6.93
N THR A 60 -14.65 3.71 -6.15
CA THR A 60 -14.65 2.88 -4.95
C THR A 60 -15.64 3.45 -3.94
N LYS A 61 -16.27 2.61 -3.12
CA LYS A 61 -17.16 3.06 -2.02
C LYS A 61 -16.44 3.84 -0.91
N TYR A 62 -15.12 4.04 -1.02
CA TYR A 62 -14.31 4.73 -0.02
C TYR A 62 -14.40 6.24 -0.22
N ASP A 63 -14.98 6.93 0.76
CA ASP A 63 -15.07 8.38 0.76
C ASP A 63 -13.84 9.04 1.43
N LYS A 64 -13.75 10.36 1.32
CA LYS A 64 -12.68 11.17 1.93
C LYS A 64 -12.57 10.97 3.45
N SER A 65 -13.69 10.75 4.14
CA SER A 65 -13.71 10.60 5.59
C SER A 65 -13.02 9.31 6.05
N LEU A 66 -13.11 8.23 5.25
CA LEU A 66 -12.39 6.98 5.51
C LEU A 66 -10.88 7.18 5.49
N PHE A 67 -10.36 7.90 4.49
CA PHE A 67 -8.92 8.17 4.41
C PHE A 67 -8.44 9.14 5.50
N GLU A 68 -9.27 10.10 5.91
CA GLU A 68 -8.97 10.97 7.07
C GLU A 68 -8.93 10.17 8.37
N ALA A 69 -9.89 9.28 8.60
CA ALA A 69 -9.90 8.38 9.75
C ALA A 69 -8.67 7.46 9.75
N ARG A 70 -8.33 6.87 8.59
CA ARG A 70 -7.14 6.05 8.41
C ARG A 70 -5.88 6.84 8.79
N LYS A 71 -5.71 8.05 8.25
CA LYS A 71 -4.57 8.92 8.58
C LYS A 71 -4.45 9.21 10.08
N THR A 72 -5.56 9.49 10.76
CA THR A 72 -5.59 9.72 12.21
C THR A 72 -5.06 8.51 12.98
N VAL A 73 -5.53 7.30 12.65
CA VAL A 73 -5.06 6.06 13.30
C VAL A 73 -3.60 5.76 12.94
N MET A 74 -3.18 5.96 11.68
CA MET A 74 -1.80 5.67 11.30
C MET A 74 -0.82 6.60 12.02
N SER A 75 -1.20 7.86 12.21
CA SER A 75 -0.38 8.88 12.88
C SER A 75 -0.25 8.66 14.38
N SER A 76 -1.07 7.79 15.00
CA SER A 76 -1.00 7.50 16.43
C SER A 76 0.07 6.48 16.81
N GLY A 77 0.79 5.94 15.82
CA GLY A 77 1.75 4.86 16.02
C GLY A 77 1.15 3.46 16.03
N PHE A 78 -0.13 3.34 15.63
CA PHE A 78 -0.89 2.09 15.63
C PHE A 78 -0.19 0.93 14.91
N PHE A 79 0.56 1.23 13.83
CA PHE A 79 1.27 0.25 13.00
C PHE A 79 2.79 0.25 13.19
N ASN A 80 3.34 0.99 14.17
CA ASN A 80 4.79 1.24 14.23
C ASN A 80 5.61 -0.05 14.28
N GLN A 81 5.27 -1.01 15.14
CA GLN A 81 6.07 -2.24 15.26
C GLN A 81 6.06 -3.07 13.97
N VAL A 82 4.92 -3.14 13.28
CA VAL A 82 4.81 -3.82 11.98
C VAL A 82 5.68 -3.11 10.92
N LEU A 83 5.57 -1.78 10.85
CA LEU A 83 6.31 -0.97 9.88
C LEU A 83 7.81 -0.95 10.17
N GLU A 84 8.23 -0.95 11.43
CA GLU A 84 9.63 -1.05 11.85
C GLU A 84 10.24 -2.38 11.40
N PHE A 85 9.53 -3.49 11.62
CA PHE A 85 9.98 -4.81 11.17
C PHE A 85 10.13 -4.86 9.64
N ILE A 86 9.11 -4.40 8.90
CA ILE A 86 9.15 -4.33 7.42
C ILE A 86 10.31 -3.44 6.97
N THR A 87 10.46 -2.26 7.57
CA THR A 87 11.53 -1.30 7.25
C THR A 87 12.91 -1.92 7.44
N HIS A 88 13.12 -2.67 8.53
CA HIS A 88 14.38 -3.34 8.79
C HIS A 88 14.71 -4.37 7.69
N LYS A 89 13.75 -5.23 7.34
CA LYS A 89 13.90 -6.22 6.26
C LYS A 89 14.18 -5.57 4.90
N VAL A 90 13.45 -4.51 4.58
CA VAL A 90 13.65 -3.74 3.35
C VAL A 90 15.04 -3.11 3.30
N ARG A 91 15.48 -2.50 4.40
CA ARG A 91 16.80 -1.86 4.50
C ARG A 91 17.93 -2.87 4.28
N GLU A 92 17.85 -4.03 4.93
CA GLU A 92 18.82 -5.12 4.76
C GLU A 92 18.88 -5.58 3.29
N HIS A 93 17.73 -5.77 2.65
CA HIS A 93 17.66 -6.27 1.28
C HIS A 93 18.21 -5.30 0.21
N ILE A 94 18.10 -3.99 0.44
CA ILE A 94 18.58 -2.95 -0.48
C ILE A 94 19.98 -2.42 -0.12
N GLU A 95 20.62 -2.97 0.91
CA GLU A 95 21.95 -2.55 1.33
C GLU A 95 22.95 -2.63 0.16
N GLY A 96 23.83 -1.63 0.06
CA GLY A 96 24.83 -1.55 -1.00
C GLY A 96 24.33 -1.13 -2.38
N ARG A 97 23.02 -1.13 -2.67
CA ARG A 97 22.49 -0.73 -4.00
C ARG A 97 22.69 0.77 -4.26
N GLU A 98 23.09 1.17 -5.47
CA GLU A 98 23.28 2.58 -5.83
C GLU A 98 21.97 3.37 -5.92
N GLN A 99 20.89 2.70 -6.31
CA GLN A 99 19.53 3.21 -6.36
C GLN A 99 18.58 2.04 -6.12
N ALA A 100 17.51 2.27 -5.35
CA ALA A 100 16.47 1.27 -5.11
C ALA A 100 15.08 1.81 -5.41
N PHE A 101 14.23 0.97 -6.00
CA PHE A 101 12.83 1.25 -6.30
C PHE A 101 11.93 0.34 -5.47
N ILE A 102 11.01 0.98 -4.72
CA ILE A 102 10.06 0.28 -3.85
C ILE A 102 8.64 0.62 -4.31
N LEU A 103 7.87 -0.41 -4.66
CA LEU A 103 6.45 -0.28 -4.98
C LEU A 103 5.60 -0.64 -3.77
N ASP A 104 4.67 0.22 -3.36
CA ASP A 104 3.57 -0.12 -2.45
C ASP A 104 2.30 -0.37 -3.26
N ALA A 105 1.91 -1.64 -3.34
CA ALA A 105 0.79 -2.15 -4.12
C ALA A 105 -0.50 -2.19 -3.27
N GLY A 106 -1.33 -1.16 -3.42
CA GLY A 106 -2.49 -0.88 -2.56
C GLY A 106 -2.13 0.10 -1.44
N CYS A 107 -1.42 1.19 -1.79
CA CYS A 107 -0.84 2.11 -0.82
C CYS A 107 -1.88 2.95 -0.08
N GLY A 108 -3.14 2.96 -0.51
CA GLY A 108 -4.20 3.79 0.03
C GLY A 108 -3.82 5.27 0.00
N GLU A 109 -3.70 5.88 1.19
CA GLU A 109 -3.30 7.28 1.34
C GLU A 109 -1.79 7.49 1.54
N GLY A 110 -0.98 6.43 1.48
CA GLY A 110 0.48 6.51 1.39
C GLY A 110 1.23 6.58 2.71
N THR A 111 0.57 6.51 3.87
CA THR A 111 1.27 6.59 5.17
C THR A 111 2.30 5.48 5.35
N HIS A 112 1.98 4.23 4.99
CA HIS A 112 2.91 3.10 5.17
C HIS A 112 4.20 3.27 4.35
N LEU A 113 4.05 3.53 3.04
CA LEU A 113 5.18 3.79 2.17
C LEU A 113 6.02 4.98 2.68
N SER A 114 5.38 6.09 3.07
CA SER A 114 6.10 7.26 3.59
C SER A 114 6.85 6.95 4.88
N ALA A 115 6.25 6.19 5.81
CA ALA A 115 6.88 5.83 7.08
C ALA A 115 8.11 4.95 6.85
N ILE A 116 8.02 3.99 5.92
CA ILE A 116 9.14 3.11 5.54
C ILE A 116 10.26 3.94 4.88
N LEU A 117 9.93 4.74 3.86
CA LEU A 117 10.92 5.53 3.12
C LEU A 117 11.67 6.54 4.01
N SER A 118 11.01 7.12 5.02
CA SER A 118 11.65 8.09 5.93
C SER A 118 12.82 7.51 6.72
N GLN A 119 12.92 6.19 6.80
CA GLN A 119 13.96 5.45 7.50
C GLN A 119 14.94 4.76 6.54
N LEU A 120 14.75 4.88 5.22
CA LEU A 120 15.63 4.28 4.22
C LEU A 120 16.65 5.29 3.66
N PRO A 121 17.73 4.83 3.01
CA PRO A 121 18.70 5.72 2.38
C PRO A 121 18.05 6.66 1.36
N SER A 122 18.57 7.89 1.23
CA SER A 122 18.05 8.93 0.32
C SER A 122 18.00 8.52 -1.17
N LYS A 123 18.77 7.51 -1.55
CA LYS A 123 18.81 6.87 -2.88
C LYS A 123 17.69 5.83 -3.11
N THR A 124 16.60 5.95 -2.36
CA THR A 124 15.43 5.07 -2.47
C THR A 124 14.27 5.86 -3.03
N THR A 125 13.69 5.41 -4.13
CA THR A 125 12.50 6.02 -4.72
C THR A 125 11.30 5.13 -4.45
N GLY A 126 10.29 5.72 -3.80
CA GLY A 126 9.01 5.10 -3.56
C GLY A 126 8.00 5.34 -4.67
N ILE A 127 7.25 4.30 -4.98
CA ILE A 127 6.13 4.33 -5.90
C ILE A 127 4.92 3.77 -5.15
N GLY A 128 3.83 4.53 -5.07
CA GLY A 128 2.57 4.06 -4.49
C GLY A 128 1.48 3.98 -5.54
N ILE A 129 0.81 2.82 -5.60
CA ILE A 129 -0.36 2.61 -6.46
C ILE A 129 -1.57 2.15 -5.67
N ASP A 130 -2.74 2.62 -6.10
CA ASP A 130 -4.03 2.21 -5.58
C ASP A 130 -5.11 2.48 -6.64
N LEU A 131 -6.23 1.75 -6.59
CA LEU A 131 -7.40 2.04 -7.42
C LEU A 131 -8.21 3.24 -6.86
N ALA A 132 -8.13 3.51 -5.56
CA ALA A 132 -8.84 4.59 -4.90
C ALA A 132 -8.19 5.95 -5.18
N LYS A 133 -8.79 6.72 -6.09
CA LYS A 133 -8.33 8.05 -6.50
C LYS A 133 -8.20 9.02 -5.32
N GLU A 134 -9.10 8.94 -4.35
CA GLU A 134 -9.13 9.78 -3.15
C GLU A 134 -7.90 9.53 -2.28
N GLY A 135 -7.51 8.26 -2.10
CA GLY A 135 -6.29 7.85 -1.39
C GLY A 135 -5.04 8.39 -2.08
N ILE A 136 -4.89 8.15 -3.39
CA ILE A 136 -3.76 8.67 -4.18
C ILE A 136 -3.73 10.21 -4.18
N THR A 137 -4.88 10.86 -4.20
CA THR A 137 -4.97 12.32 -4.11
C THR A 137 -4.45 12.84 -2.77
N ALA A 138 -4.76 12.15 -1.66
CA ALA A 138 -4.24 12.45 -0.34
C ALA A 138 -2.73 12.19 -0.26
N ALA A 139 -2.27 11.03 -0.74
CA ALA A 139 -0.87 10.63 -0.75
C ALA A 139 0.02 11.66 -1.46
N ALA A 140 -0.34 12.01 -2.70
CA ALA A 140 0.43 12.96 -3.50
C ALA A 140 0.46 14.38 -2.92
N LYS A 141 -0.57 14.76 -2.17
CA LYS A 141 -0.64 16.06 -1.49
C LYS A 141 0.24 16.07 -0.22
N GLU A 142 0.19 15.00 0.56
CA GLU A 142 0.83 14.92 1.86
C GLU A 142 2.32 14.58 1.75
N TYR A 143 2.65 13.61 0.90
CA TYR A 143 3.96 12.95 0.80
C TYR A 143 4.63 13.25 -0.57
N PRO A 144 5.12 14.48 -0.79
CA PRO A 144 5.84 14.81 -2.00
C PRO A 144 7.18 14.07 -2.07
N GLY A 145 7.65 13.76 -3.27
CA GLY A 145 8.95 13.08 -3.48
C GLY A 145 8.86 11.58 -3.76
N SER A 146 7.65 11.02 -3.69
CA SER A 146 7.35 9.69 -4.23
C SER A 146 6.52 9.81 -5.50
N ILE A 147 6.50 8.73 -6.28
CA ILE A 147 5.63 8.61 -7.45
C ILE A 147 4.30 8.04 -7.00
N TRP A 148 3.20 8.72 -7.34
CA TRP A 148 1.85 8.28 -6.98
C TRP A 148 1.03 8.07 -8.24
N SER A 149 0.34 6.94 -8.33
CA SER A 149 -0.52 6.65 -9.47
C SER A 149 -1.80 5.94 -9.09
N VAL A 150 -2.91 6.34 -9.73
CA VAL A 150 -4.13 5.54 -9.72
C VAL A 150 -3.95 4.43 -10.75
N ALA A 151 -3.89 3.18 -10.31
CA ALA A 151 -3.57 2.04 -11.16
C ALA A 151 -4.21 0.74 -10.65
N ASP A 152 -4.44 -0.19 -11.57
CA ASP A 152 -4.96 -1.52 -11.28
C ASP A 152 -3.81 -2.49 -10.93
N LEU A 153 -3.92 -3.15 -9.78
CA LEU A 153 -2.96 -4.18 -9.35
C LEU A 153 -2.94 -5.41 -10.27
N ALA A 154 -4.01 -5.64 -11.03
CA ALA A 154 -4.08 -6.73 -11.99
C ALA A 154 -3.33 -6.45 -13.30
N ASN A 155 -3.11 -5.18 -13.62
CA ASN A 155 -2.39 -4.75 -14.82
C ASN A 155 -1.61 -3.46 -14.49
N CYS A 156 -0.54 -3.62 -13.72
CA CYS A 156 0.26 -2.53 -13.23
C CYS A 156 0.94 -1.81 -14.41
N PRO A 157 0.87 -0.47 -14.49
CA PRO A 157 1.36 0.31 -15.62
C PRO A 157 2.86 0.58 -15.52
N PHE A 158 3.62 -0.46 -15.19
CA PHE A 158 5.07 -0.42 -15.09
C PHE A 158 5.71 -1.50 -15.96
N GLN A 159 6.92 -1.19 -16.42
CA GLN A 159 7.77 -2.14 -17.13
C GLN A 159 8.09 -3.33 -16.23
N GLU A 160 8.47 -4.44 -16.84
CA GLU A 160 8.94 -5.61 -16.10
C GLU A 160 10.31 -5.36 -15.47
N SER A 161 10.61 -6.13 -14.42
CA SER A 161 11.92 -6.15 -13.76
C SER A 161 12.46 -4.79 -13.32
N GLN A 162 11.60 -3.94 -12.76
CA GLN A 162 11.95 -2.58 -12.33
C GLN A 162 12.14 -2.43 -10.82
N PHE A 163 11.45 -3.24 -10.01
CA PHE A 163 11.37 -3.01 -8.57
C PHE A 163 12.31 -3.92 -7.79
N ASP A 164 13.03 -3.31 -6.85
CA ASP A 164 13.89 -4.00 -5.90
C ASP A 164 13.04 -4.61 -4.77
N VAL A 165 11.96 -3.91 -4.38
CA VAL A 165 11.00 -4.38 -3.38
C VAL A 165 9.57 -4.06 -3.83
N ILE A 166 8.66 -5.00 -3.62
CA ILE A 166 7.21 -4.75 -3.63
C ILE A 166 6.67 -4.97 -2.22
N LEU A 167 5.89 -4.01 -1.73
CA LEU A 167 5.15 -4.05 -0.49
C LEU A 167 3.67 -4.28 -0.80
N ASN A 168 3.01 -5.11 -0.01
CA ASN A 168 1.57 -5.32 -0.07
C ASN A 168 1.02 -5.47 1.35
N ILE A 169 0.54 -4.35 1.90
CA ILE A 169 0.11 -4.24 3.30
C ILE A 169 -1.41 -4.08 3.31
N LEU A 170 -2.14 -5.04 3.90
CA LEU A 170 -3.61 -5.00 3.98
C LEU A 170 -4.32 -4.84 2.63
N SER A 171 -3.72 -5.38 1.56
CA SER A 171 -4.21 -5.27 0.19
C SER A 171 -4.17 -6.64 -0.50
N PRO A 172 -5.06 -6.94 -1.47
CA PRO A 172 -4.97 -8.13 -2.29
C PRO A 172 -3.63 -8.21 -3.05
N ALA A 173 -3.12 -9.42 -3.25
CA ALA A 173 -1.88 -9.66 -3.99
C ALA A 173 -2.16 -10.27 -5.36
N ASN A 174 -1.51 -9.77 -6.41
CA ASN A 174 -1.42 -10.44 -7.70
C ASN A 174 0.01 -10.97 -7.90
N TYR A 175 0.21 -12.25 -7.55
CA TYR A 175 1.53 -12.88 -7.55
C TYR A 175 2.20 -12.88 -8.94
N ALA A 176 1.43 -13.13 -10.01
CA ALA A 176 1.96 -13.14 -11.37
C ALA A 176 2.45 -11.73 -11.78
N GLU A 177 1.63 -10.71 -11.52
CA GLU A 177 1.97 -9.34 -11.86
C GLU A 177 3.14 -8.82 -11.02
N PHE A 178 3.18 -9.11 -9.72
CA PHE A 178 4.28 -8.70 -8.85
C PHE A 178 5.59 -9.41 -9.24
N THR A 179 5.53 -10.68 -9.65
CA THR A 179 6.69 -11.40 -10.19
C THR A 179 7.19 -10.76 -11.48
N ARG A 180 6.30 -10.34 -12.40
CA ARG A 180 6.68 -9.61 -13.62
C ARG A 180 7.43 -8.31 -13.30
N LEU A 181 6.96 -7.58 -12.30
CA LEU A 181 7.50 -6.28 -11.91
C LEU A 181 8.83 -6.33 -11.15
N LEU A 182 9.06 -7.37 -10.35
CA LEU A 182 10.28 -7.52 -9.57
C LEU A 182 11.50 -7.77 -10.45
N LYS A 183 12.60 -7.07 -10.15
CA LYS A 183 13.95 -7.38 -10.67
C LYS A 183 14.34 -8.82 -10.30
N PRO A 184 15.31 -9.43 -11.00
CA PRO A 184 15.99 -10.61 -10.50
C PRO A 184 16.48 -10.38 -9.05
N ASN A 185 16.25 -11.35 -8.17
CA ASN A 185 16.50 -11.25 -6.72
C ASN A 185 15.73 -10.12 -6.00
N GLY A 186 14.69 -9.54 -6.61
CA GLY A 186 13.82 -8.57 -5.95
C GLY A 186 12.96 -9.24 -4.87
N MET A 187 12.63 -8.50 -3.82
CA MET A 187 11.88 -9.01 -2.67
C MET A 187 10.40 -8.61 -2.73
N PHE A 188 9.52 -9.57 -2.43
CA PHE A 188 8.12 -9.28 -2.11
C PHE A 188 7.93 -9.34 -0.60
N VAL A 189 7.27 -8.34 -0.02
CA VAL A 189 6.88 -8.30 1.40
C VAL A 189 5.36 -8.12 1.49
N LYS A 190 4.70 -9.05 2.16
CA LYS A 190 3.25 -9.06 2.35
C LYS A 190 2.92 -9.06 3.85
N ALA A 191 2.04 -8.16 4.28
CA ALA A 191 1.54 -8.14 5.65
C ALA A 191 0.05 -8.47 5.67
N VAL A 192 -0.31 -9.55 6.37
CA VAL A 192 -1.67 -10.10 6.42
C VAL A 192 -2.17 -10.07 7.87
N PRO A 193 -3.39 -9.59 8.13
CA PRO A 193 -3.95 -9.60 9.48
C PRO A 193 -4.27 -11.05 9.88
N GLU A 194 -3.94 -11.39 11.12
CA GLU A 194 -4.22 -12.69 11.72
C GLU A 194 -5.56 -12.71 12.47
N SER A 195 -5.91 -13.86 13.04
CA SER A 195 -7.16 -14.03 13.79
C SER A 195 -7.27 -13.09 14.99
N GLY A 196 -6.15 -12.73 15.64
CA GLY A 196 -6.12 -11.79 16.76
C GLY A 196 -6.30 -10.32 16.37
N TYR A 197 -6.21 -9.96 15.09
CA TYR A 197 -6.25 -8.57 14.65
C TYR A 197 -7.62 -7.94 14.93
N LEU A 198 -7.64 -6.87 15.73
CA LEU A 198 -8.86 -6.16 16.14
C LEU A 198 -9.91 -7.08 16.79
N LYS A 199 -9.49 -8.15 17.47
CA LYS A 199 -10.42 -9.13 18.05
C LYS A 199 -11.47 -8.50 18.97
N GLU A 200 -11.12 -7.42 19.68
CA GLU A 200 -12.02 -6.70 20.58
C GLU A 200 -13.17 -6.03 19.80
N LEU A 201 -12.90 -5.49 18.61
CA LEU A 201 -13.95 -4.96 17.73
C LEU A 201 -14.70 -6.08 17.01
N ARG A 202 -14.00 -7.15 16.61
CA ARG A 202 -14.63 -8.29 15.93
C ARG A 202 -15.69 -8.95 16.80
N ALA A 203 -15.47 -9.05 18.12
CA ALA A 203 -16.44 -9.58 19.07
C ALA A 203 -17.76 -8.78 19.13
N VAL A 204 -17.77 -7.52 18.67
CA VAL A 204 -18.98 -6.68 18.62
C VAL A 204 -19.67 -6.80 17.27
N PHE A 205 -18.89 -6.78 16.18
CA PHE A 205 -19.43 -6.73 14.82
C PHE A 205 -19.78 -8.10 14.25
N TYR A 206 -19.16 -9.18 14.71
CA TYR A 206 -19.38 -10.55 14.23
C TYR A 206 -19.95 -11.44 15.31
N ASP A 207 -21.05 -12.13 14.98
CA ASP A 207 -21.63 -13.18 15.80
C ASP A 207 -20.88 -14.50 15.48
N ASP A 208 -19.81 -14.81 16.23
CA ASP A 208 -19.09 -16.10 16.40
C ASP A 208 -18.85 -17.02 15.17
N GLU A 209 -19.09 -16.56 13.93
CA GLU A 209 -18.68 -17.26 12.73
C GLU A 209 -17.24 -16.87 12.45
N GLU A 210 -16.32 -17.70 12.96
CA GLU A 210 -14.97 -17.81 12.44
C GLU A 210 -15.08 -17.93 10.91
N ARG A 211 -14.88 -16.81 10.20
CA ARG A 211 -14.47 -16.83 8.81
C ARG A 211 -13.06 -17.41 8.78
N THR A 212 -12.97 -18.73 8.84
CA THR A 212 -11.83 -19.46 8.32
C THR A 212 -11.90 -19.31 6.81
N ASP A 213 -11.39 -18.19 6.28
CA ASP A 213 -10.94 -18.23 4.89
C ASP A 213 -9.82 -19.28 4.89
N ASP A 214 -10.15 -20.46 4.36
CA ASP A 214 -9.32 -21.67 4.27
C ASP A 214 -8.11 -21.49 3.32
N THR A 215 -7.70 -20.24 3.12
CA THR A 215 -6.58 -19.85 2.29
C THR A 215 -5.38 -19.66 3.20
N ASP A 216 -4.44 -20.60 3.18
CA ASP A 216 -3.13 -20.43 3.77
C ASP A 216 -2.34 -19.40 2.92
N PRO A 217 -2.18 -18.14 3.38
CA PRO A 217 -1.50 -17.11 2.60
C PRO A 217 -0.01 -17.40 2.47
N VAL A 218 0.58 -18.13 3.42
CA VAL A 218 2.01 -18.50 3.41
C VAL A 218 2.25 -19.58 2.37
N ALA A 219 1.44 -20.64 2.34
CA ALA A 219 1.54 -21.68 1.31
C ALA A 219 1.36 -21.10 -0.09
N ARG A 220 0.37 -20.22 -0.30
CA ARG A 220 0.19 -19.52 -1.59
C ARG A 220 1.39 -18.64 -1.94
N PHE A 221 1.98 -17.95 -0.97
CA PHE A 221 3.19 -17.16 -1.20
C PHE A 221 4.38 -18.05 -1.62
N ALA A 222 4.57 -19.17 -0.92
CA ALA A 222 5.65 -20.12 -1.17
C ALA A 222 5.52 -20.88 -2.49
N GLN A 223 4.38 -20.82 -3.17
CA GLN A 223 4.25 -21.33 -4.54
C GLN A 223 4.93 -20.43 -5.58
N HIS A 224 5.11 -19.13 -5.29
CA HIS A 224 5.57 -18.14 -6.25
C HIS A 224 6.98 -17.58 -5.97
N TYR A 225 7.49 -17.74 -4.75
CA TYR A 225 8.75 -17.12 -4.32
C TYR A 225 9.69 -18.10 -3.63
N ASP A 226 10.97 -17.76 -3.60
CA ASP A 226 12.02 -18.49 -2.90
C ASP A 226 12.44 -17.78 -1.61
N ALA A 227 13.22 -18.47 -0.77
CA ALA A 227 13.71 -17.98 0.52
C ALA A 227 12.59 -17.36 1.38
N VAL A 228 11.44 -18.04 1.42
CA VAL A 228 10.26 -17.54 2.13
C VAL A 228 10.50 -17.56 3.63
N THR A 229 10.33 -16.40 4.25
CA THR A 229 10.35 -16.21 5.70
C THR A 229 9.02 -15.67 6.17
N THR A 230 8.66 -15.98 7.41
CA THR A 230 7.40 -15.57 8.00
C THR A 230 7.64 -15.16 9.45
N GLU A 231 7.13 -14.01 9.84
CA GLU A 231 7.21 -13.48 11.21
C GLU A 231 5.83 -13.03 11.66
N ARG A 232 5.41 -13.47 12.85
CA ARG A 232 4.16 -13.01 13.46
C ARG A 232 4.44 -11.89 14.44
N ILE A 233 3.85 -10.73 14.20
CA ILE A 233 3.98 -9.52 15.01
C ILE A 233 2.67 -9.30 15.74
N THR A 234 2.68 -9.54 17.05
CA THR A 234 1.51 -9.38 17.91
C THR A 234 1.82 -8.44 19.07
N TYR A 235 0.98 -7.44 19.26
CA TYR A 235 1.07 -6.51 20.39
C TYR A 235 -0.29 -5.91 20.71
N VAL A 236 -0.40 -5.34 21.91
CA VAL A 236 -1.57 -4.59 22.34
C VAL A 236 -1.27 -3.10 22.22
N PHE A 237 -2.14 -2.37 21.52
CA PHE A 237 -2.04 -0.93 21.35
C PHE A 237 -3.03 -0.23 22.30
N PRO A 238 -2.56 0.66 23.19
CA PRO A 238 -3.43 1.48 24.02
C PRO A 238 -4.22 2.47 23.17
N LEU A 239 -5.55 2.39 23.20
CA LEU A 239 -6.42 3.33 22.50
C LEU A 239 -6.62 4.58 23.37
N SER A 240 -5.92 5.66 23.02
CA SER A 240 -6.19 6.98 23.61
C SER A 240 -7.61 7.45 23.25
N SER A 241 -8.16 8.34 24.07
CA SER A 241 -9.46 8.96 23.81
C SER A 241 -9.51 9.56 22.39
N GLY A 242 -10.59 9.24 21.66
CA GLY A 242 -10.82 9.72 20.30
C GLY A 242 -10.25 8.87 19.17
N LEU A 243 -9.49 7.79 19.43
CA LEU A 243 -9.00 6.89 18.37
C LEU A 243 -9.98 5.77 17.99
N LEU A 244 -10.90 5.40 18.88
CA LEU A 244 -11.86 4.31 18.65
C LEU A 244 -12.78 4.60 17.45
N ALA A 245 -13.36 5.81 17.38
CA ALA A 245 -14.24 6.18 16.27
C ALA A 245 -13.52 6.18 14.90
N PRO A 246 -12.34 6.82 14.75
CA PRO A 246 -11.52 6.67 13.54
C PRO A 246 -11.19 5.21 13.19
N LEU A 247 -10.84 4.39 14.19
CA LEU A 247 -10.51 2.98 13.97
C LEU A 247 -11.71 2.18 13.42
N ILE A 248 -12.89 2.34 14.03
CA ILE A 248 -14.16 1.77 13.58
C ILE A 248 -14.50 2.23 12.16
N ARG A 249 -14.24 3.50 11.82
CA ARG A 249 -14.54 4.06 10.49
C ARG A 249 -13.61 3.53 9.40
N MET A 250 -12.33 3.34 9.67
CA MET A 250 -11.36 2.92 8.66
C MET A 250 -11.34 1.41 8.37
N THR A 251 -11.93 0.61 9.26
CA THR A 251 -11.84 -0.85 9.18
C THR A 251 -12.95 -1.44 8.30
N PRO A 252 -12.67 -2.45 7.45
CA PRO A 252 -13.69 -3.17 6.70
C PRO A 252 -14.74 -3.89 7.57
N LEU A 253 -14.44 -4.11 8.86
CA LEU A 253 -15.32 -4.82 9.79
C LEU A 253 -16.69 -4.15 9.95
N THR A 254 -16.79 -2.84 9.66
CA THR A 254 -18.02 -2.07 9.81
C THR A 254 -18.80 -1.91 8.51
N TRP A 255 -18.30 -2.43 7.39
CA TRP A 255 -18.96 -2.31 6.08
C TRP A 255 -20.21 -3.18 6.03
N GLY A 256 -21.34 -2.63 6.46
CA GLY A 256 -22.63 -3.31 6.59
C GLY A 256 -23.11 -3.49 8.02
N ALA A 257 -22.38 -2.99 9.03
CA ALA A 257 -22.86 -2.93 10.40
C ALA A 257 -24.02 -1.93 10.53
N SER A 258 -24.99 -2.21 11.40
CA SER A 258 -26.06 -1.27 11.74
C SER A 258 -25.50 -0.09 12.54
N GLU A 259 -26.21 1.06 12.50
CA GLU A 259 -25.87 2.23 13.33
C GLU A 259 -25.87 1.85 14.82
N GLU A 260 -26.80 0.98 15.25
CA GLU A 260 -26.88 0.46 16.62
C GLU A 260 -25.61 -0.30 17.05
N LYS A 261 -25.06 -1.20 16.21
CA LYS A 261 -23.80 -1.90 16.52
C LYS A 261 -22.60 -0.94 16.57
N ILE A 262 -22.63 0.13 15.76
CA ILE A 262 -21.58 1.16 15.79
C ILE A 262 -21.67 1.97 17.10
N GLU A 263 -22.87 2.36 17.52
CA GLU A 263 -23.09 3.06 18.79
C GLU A 263 -22.73 2.17 20.00
N GLU A 264 -23.06 0.89 19.95
CA GLU A 264 -22.65 -0.10 20.94
C GLU A 264 -21.12 -0.15 21.07
N ALA A 265 -20.42 -0.35 19.95
CA ALA A 265 -18.95 -0.38 19.94
C ALA A 265 -18.32 0.92 20.47
N LEU A 266 -18.91 2.08 20.16
CA LEU A 266 -18.45 3.38 20.64
C LEU A 266 -18.74 3.61 22.14
N GLY A 267 -19.79 2.97 22.66
CA GLY A 267 -20.15 3.00 24.08
C GLY A 267 -19.31 2.06 24.96
N MET A 268 -18.56 1.15 24.34
CA MET A 268 -17.65 0.26 25.06
C MET A 268 -16.37 0.98 25.50
N ASP A 269 -15.91 0.69 26.72
CA ASP A 269 -14.63 1.18 27.24
C ASP A 269 -13.44 0.35 26.69
N ILE A 270 -13.29 0.31 25.36
CA ILE A 270 -12.18 -0.38 24.70
C ILE A 270 -10.92 0.47 24.83
N GLN A 271 -10.16 0.24 25.91
CA GLN A 271 -8.91 0.95 26.18
C GLN A 271 -7.70 0.36 25.46
N ASN A 272 -7.82 -0.86 24.94
CA ASN A 272 -6.74 -1.61 24.34
C ASN A 272 -7.25 -2.38 23.12
N ILE A 273 -6.46 -2.43 22.06
CA ILE A 273 -6.78 -3.18 20.85
C ILE A 273 -5.62 -4.08 20.46
N THR A 274 -5.92 -5.31 20.06
CA THR A 274 -4.90 -6.25 19.63
C THR A 274 -4.53 -6.02 18.17
N ILE A 275 -3.23 -5.85 17.94
CA ILE A 275 -2.60 -5.87 16.62
C ILE A 275 -1.95 -7.23 16.43
N ASP A 276 -2.24 -7.89 15.33
CA ASP A 276 -1.76 -9.24 15.06
C ASP A 276 -1.61 -9.43 13.56
N PHE A 277 -0.37 -9.48 13.10
CA PHE A 277 -0.03 -9.59 11.69
C PHE A 277 0.98 -10.68 11.47
N THR A 278 0.82 -11.38 10.36
CA THR A 278 1.90 -12.16 9.79
C THR A 278 2.54 -11.37 8.64
N VAL A 279 3.84 -11.13 8.75
CA VAL A 279 4.67 -10.57 7.68
C VAL A 279 5.37 -11.71 6.98
N ILE A 280 5.08 -11.86 5.69
CA ILE A 280 5.67 -12.86 4.80
C ILE A 280 6.62 -12.13 3.85
N SER A 281 7.82 -12.64 3.67
CA SER A 281 8.74 -12.12 2.65
C SER A 281 9.41 -13.25 1.90
N GLY A 282 9.80 -12.99 0.65
CA GLY A 282 10.59 -13.89 -0.17
C GLY A 282 11.11 -13.19 -1.40
N VAL A 283 11.99 -13.85 -2.13
CA VAL A 283 12.62 -13.31 -3.33
C VAL A 283 12.02 -13.91 -4.59
N LYS A 284 12.00 -13.12 -5.66
CA LYS A 284 11.63 -13.59 -7.00
C LYS A 284 12.46 -14.81 -7.36
N ARG A 285 11.79 -15.89 -7.77
CA ARG A 285 12.45 -17.11 -8.26
C ARG A 285 13.32 -16.79 -9.46
N VAL A 286 14.47 -17.44 -9.51
CA VAL A 286 15.28 -17.49 -10.72
C VAL A 286 14.66 -18.57 -11.61
N GLU A 287 14.02 -18.15 -12.69
CA GLU A 287 13.59 -19.06 -13.77
C GLU A 287 14.78 -19.49 -14.63
#